data_AF-A0A8R7UKW2-F1
#
_entry.id   AF-A0A8R7UKW2-F1
#
_cell.length_a   1.000
_cell.length_b   1.000
_cell.length_c   1.000
_cell.angle_alpha   90.00
_cell.angle_beta   90.00
_cell.angle_gamma   90.00
#
_symmetry.space_group_name_H-M   'P 1'
#
loop_
_entity.id
_entity.type
_entity.pdbx_description
1 polymer ?
#
loop_
_entity_poly.entity_id
_entity_poly.type
_entity_poly.pdbx_seq_one_letter_code
_entity_poly.pdbx_strand_id
1 'polypeptide(L)'
;MEREKMERGKSELRMAIDDLCLPSSGDGEYQEQQGKVRRSSTMDLLCVSNQLLRVLDAIGPTLLVLRQDIQQNVQRLQDLHARDTSKYTGLMEIVMEEMEEGTSKKTNSCTRAIIWLARSVNFSICLLE
;
A
#
# COMPACT_ATOMS: atom_id res chain seq x y z
N MET A 1 -17.16 18.87 -15.11
CA MET A 1 -17.50 17.55 -14.54
C MET A 1 -16.40 16.48 -14.72
N GLU A 2 -16.01 16.06 -15.94
CA GLU A 2 -14.97 15.01 -16.07
C GLU A 2 -13.54 15.48 -15.73
N ARG A 3 -13.17 16.71 -16.10
CA ARG A 3 -11.86 17.30 -15.72
C ARG A 3 -11.68 17.45 -14.20
N GLU A 4 -12.74 17.84 -13.49
CA GLU A 4 -12.71 17.96 -12.02
C GLU A 4 -12.58 16.60 -11.33
N LYS A 5 -13.23 15.54 -11.87
CA LYS A 5 -13.06 14.17 -11.38
C LYS A 5 -11.63 13.67 -11.57
N MET A 6 -11.00 14.03 -12.70
CA MET A 6 -9.61 13.65 -13.00
C MET A 6 -8.61 14.38 -12.10
N GLU A 7 -8.81 15.68 -11.86
CA GLU A 7 -7.97 16.45 -10.93
C GLU A 7 -8.15 16.01 -9.47
N ARG A 8 -9.38 15.67 -9.05
CA ARG A 8 -9.64 15.13 -7.71
C ARG A 8 -8.95 13.79 -7.50
N GLY A 9 -9.00 12.88 -8.48
CA GLY A 9 -8.28 11.61 -8.42
C GLY A 9 -6.75 11.76 -8.39
N LYS A 10 -6.21 12.80 -9.04
CA LYS A 10 -4.78 13.14 -9.00
C LYS A 10 -4.35 13.65 -7.62
N SER A 11 -5.21 14.43 -6.97
CA SER A 11 -5.00 14.90 -5.60
C SER A 11 -5.12 13.78 -4.56
N GLU A 12 -6.07 12.86 -4.74
CA GLU A 12 -6.25 11.69 -3.86
C GLU A 12 -5.05 10.74 -3.94
N LEU A 13 -4.52 10.49 -5.15
CA LEU A 13 -3.32 9.68 -5.33
C LEU A 13 -2.08 10.33 -4.71
N ARG A 14 -1.92 11.66 -4.88
CA ARG A 14 -0.83 12.41 -4.23
C ARG A 14 -0.90 12.33 -2.72
N MET A 15 -2.08 12.53 -2.13
CA MET A 15 -2.26 12.38 -0.68
C MET A 15 -1.92 10.96 -0.20
N ALA A 16 -2.30 9.93 -0.95
CA ALA A 16 -1.96 8.55 -0.59
C ALA A 16 -0.46 8.26 -0.68
N ILE A 17 0.29 8.93 -1.57
CA ILE A 17 1.75 8.82 -1.66
C ILE A 17 2.42 9.55 -0.50
N ASP A 18 1.92 10.71 -0.12
CA ASP A 18 2.45 11.47 1.02
C ASP A 18 2.22 10.72 2.34
N ASP A 19 1.06 10.06 2.51
CA ASP A 19 0.76 9.18 3.66
C ASP A 19 1.69 7.95 3.74
N LEU A 20 2.27 7.51 2.63
CA LEU A 20 3.23 6.39 2.58
C LEU A 20 4.66 6.81 2.95
N CYS A 21 4.96 8.11 2.94
CA CYS A 21 6.26 8.64 3.35
C CYS A 21 6.30 8.82 4.86
N LEU A 22 6.81 7.82 5.58
CA LEU A 22 7.10 7.94 7.01
C LEU A 22 8.11 9.08 7.28
N PRO A 23 7.88 9.94 8.29
CA PRO A 23 8.86 10.95 8.69
C PRO A 23 10.10 10.28 9.29
N SER A 24 11.26 10.59 8.73
CA SER A 24 12.56 10.25 9.32
C SER A 24 12.75 11.11 10.57
N SER A 25 12.68 10.50 11.76
CA SER A 25 13.28 11.12 12.95
C SER A 25 14.80 11.08 12.80
N GLY A 26 15.40 12.25 12.62
CA GLY A 26 16.84 12.40 12.51
C GLY A 26 17.18 13.84 12.15
N ASP A 27 17.28 14.68 13.18
CA ASP A 27 17.85 16.03 13.08
C ASP A 27 19.33 15.94 12.64
N GLY A 28 19.70 16.71 11.62
CA GLY A 28 21.12 16.90 11.27
C GLY A 28 21.39 17.18 9.80
N GLU A 29 21.58 18.47 9.52
CA GLU A 29 22.48 19.07 8.52
C GLU A 29 22.38 18.67 7.03
N TYR A 30 22.18 19.72 6.23
CA TYR A 30 22.14 19.74 4.77
C TYR A 30 23.26 18.92 4.11
N GLN A 31 22.89 17.78 3.55
CA GLN A 31 23.65 17.15 2.47
C GLN A 31 22.74 16.83 1.29
N GLU A 32 23.16 17.36 0.14
CA GLU A 32 22.74 17.06 -1.21
C GLU A 32 22.89 15.55 -1.47
N GLN A 33 21.87 14.79 -1.11
CA GLN A 33 21.76 13.38 -1.43
C GLN A 33 20.35 13.16 -1.95
N GLN A 34 20.25 12.65 -3.18
CA GLN A 34 19.04 12.01 -3.69
C GLN A 34 18.56 11.05 -2.60
N GLY A 35 17.53 11.47 -1.86
CA GLY A 35 17.14 10.85 -0.61
C GLY A 35 16.84 9.39 -0.86
N LYS A 36 17.57 8.53 -0.15
CA LYS A 36 17.41 7.08 -0.09
C LYS A 36 15.96 6.77 0.31
N VAL A 37 15.04 6.75 -0.66
CA VAL A 37 13.69 6.24 -0.46
C VAL A 37 13.87 4.83 0.08
N ARG A 38 13.49 4.60 1.34
CA ARG A 38 13.49 3.28 1.94
C ARG A 38 12.62 2.43 1.03
N ARG A 39 13.24 1.53 0.25
CA ARG A 39 12.51 0.68 -0.69
C ARG A 39 11.44 -0.05 0.10
N SER A 40 10.19 0.26 -0.17
CA SER A 40 9.04 -0.36 0.47
C SER A 40 9.00 -1.80 -0.02
N SER A 41 9.36 -2.74 0.84
CA SER A 41 9.41 -4.17 0.51
C SER A 41 7.98 -4.71 0.39
N THR A 42 7.72 -5.47 -0.67
CA THR A 42 6.45 -6.18 -0.86
C THR A 42 6.20 -7.14 0.29
N MET A 43 7.24 -7.83 0.75
CA MET A 43 7.16 -8.78 1.85
C MET A 43 6.88 -8.09 3.20
N ASP A 44 7.36 -6.87 3.42
CA ASP A 44 7.10 -6.14 4.67
C ASP A 44 5.62 -5.76 4.76
N LEU A 45 5.04 -5.23 3.67
CA LEU A 45 3.61 -4.90 3.61
C LEU A 45 2.73 -6.15 3.79
N LEU A 46 3.10 -7.26 3.15
CA LEU A 46 2.41 -8.54 3.33
C LEU A 46 2.51 -9.03 4.77
N CYS A 47 3.69 -8.93 5.40
CA CYS A 47 3.91 -9.37 6.77
C CYS A 47 3.01 -8.60 7.75
N VAL A 48 3.01 -7.26 7.68
CA VAL A 48 2.19 -6.43 8.58
C VAL A 48 0.69 -6.63 8.32
N SER A 49 0.27 -6.77 7.05
CA SER A 49 -1.13 -7.04 6.70
C SER A 49 -1.61 -8.38 7.24
N ASN A 50 -0.76 -9.41 7.21
CA ASN A 50 -1.07 -10.72 7.80
C ASN A 50 -1.15 -10.67 9.34
N GLN A 51 -0.33 -9.84 9.99
CA GLN A 51 -0.45 -9.61 11.43
C GLN A 51 -1.76 -8.91 11.77
N LEU A 52 -2.14 -7.90 10.99
CA LEU A 52 -3.42 -7.22 11.14
C LEU A 52 -4.60 -8.19 11.02
N LEU A 53 -4.58 -9.12 10.06
CA LEU A 53 -5.61 -10.15 9.94
C LEU A 53 -5.77 -10.97 11.24
N ARG A 54 -4.67 -11.34 11.90
CA ARG A 54 -4.71 -12.07 13.19
C ARG A 54 -5.32 -11.23 14.31
N VAL A 55 -5.05 -9.93 14.34
CA VAL A 55 -5.67 -9.01 15.30
C VAL A 55 -7.17 -8.92 15.04
N LEU A 56 -7.59 -8.80 13.78
CA LEU A 56 -9.00 -8.77 13.42
C LEU A 56 -9.72 -10.09 13.77
N ASP A 57 -9.05 -11.23 13.60
CA ASP A 57 -9.57 -12.53 14.02
C ASP A 57 -9.79 -12.58 15.56
N ALA A 58 -8.93 -11.91 16.35
CA ALA A 58 -9.08 -11.82 17.80
C ALA A 58 -10.23 -10.87 18.23
N ILE A 59 -10.52 -9.82 17.46
CA ILE A 59 -11.67 -8.93 17.69
C ILE A 59 -13.00 -9.66 17.41
N GLY A 60 -13.00 -10.56 16.42
CA GLY A 60 -14.16 -11.38 16.07
C GLY A 60 -15.05 -10.75 14.97
N PRO A 61 -16.33 -11.14 14.89
CA PRO A 61 -17.14 -10.96 13.68
C PRO A 61 -17.50 -9.51 13.35
N THR A 62 -17.39 -8.58 14.30
CA THR A 62 -17.70 -7.15 14.10
C THR A 62 -16.91 -6.53 12.95
N LEU A 63 -15.66 -6.97 12.74
CA LEU A 63 -14.78 -6.47 11.68
C LEU A 63 -14.61 -7.46 10.52
N LEU A 64 -15.51 -8.43 10.38
CA LEU A 64 -15.40 -9.50 9.38
C LEU A 64 -15.29 -8.98 7.94
N VAL A 65 -16.06 -7.93 7.60
CA VAL A 65 -16.05 -7.33 6.25
C VAL A 65 -14.70 -6.69 5.95
N LEU A 66 -14.14 -5.93 6.91
CA LEU A 66 -12.81 -5.35 6.80
C LEU A 66 -11.74 -6.44 6.66
N ARG A 67 -11.83 -7.48 7.48
CA ARG A 67 -10.92 -8.63 7.45
C ARG A 67 -10.95 -9.35 6.08
N GLN A 68 -12.14 -9.54 5.50
CA GLN A 68 -12.29 -10.13 4.16
C GLN A 68 -11.68 -9.24 3.07
N ASP A 69 -11.89 -7.92 3.12
CA ASP A 69 -11.32 -6.98 2.16
C ASP A 69 -9.78 -6.99 2.20
N ILE A 70 -9.19 -6.93 3.40
CA ILE A 70 -7.75 -7.02 3.59
C ILE A 70 -7.23 -8.36 3.07
N GLN A 71 -7.89 -9.48 3.38
CA GLN A 71 -7.45 -10.79 2.89
C GLN A 71 -7.45 -10.87 1.36
N GLN A 72 -8.46 -10.31 0.69
CA GLN A 72 -8.50 -10.30 -0.78
C GLN A 72 -7.36 -9.47 -1.38
N ASN A 73 -7.03 -8.33 -0.76
CA ASN A 73 -5.92 -7.49 -1.21
C ASN A 73 -4.56 -8.14 -0.92
N VAL A 74 -4.39 -8.82 0.21
CA VAL A 74 -3.20 -9.63 0.55
C VAL A 74 -3.02 -10.74 -0.48
N GLN A 75 -4.06 -11.52 -0.77
CA GLN A 75 -3.98 -12.62 -1.74
C GLN A 75 -3.58 -12.11 -3.12
N ARG A 76 -4.18 -11.00 -3.57
CA ARG A 76 -3.85 -10.40 -4.87
C ARG A 76 -2.36 -10.04 -4.97
N LEU A 77 -1.81 -9.41 -3.94
CA LEU A 77 -0.41 -9.01 -3.91
C LEU A 77 0.53 -10.22 -3.81
N GLN A 78 0.16 -11.24 -3.03
CA GLN A 78 0.88 -12.51 -2.95
C GLN A 78 0.91 -13.24 -4.29
N ASP A 79 -0.22 -13.31 -4.99
CA ASP A 79 -0.31 -13.97 -6.30
C ASP A 79 0.57 -13.29 -7.33
N LEU A 80 0.70 -11.96 -7.28
CA LEU A 80 1.64 -11.23 -8.15
C LEU A 80 3.09 -11.56 -7.76
N HIS A 81 3.44 -11.43 -6.47
CA HIS A 81 4.79 -11.68 -5.98
C HIS A 81 5.26 -13.13 -6.22
N ALA A 82 4.35 -14.10 -6.21
CA ALA A 82 4.62 -15.50 -6.50
C ALA A 82 4.91 -15.77 -7.99
N ARG A 83 4.46 -14.89 -8.91
CA ARG A 83 4.77 -15.01 -10.35
C ARG A 83 6.23 -14.70 -10.65
N ASP A 84 6.79 -13.70 -9.97
CA ASP A 84 8.20 -13.35 -10.07
C ASP A 84 8.67 -12.63 -8.80
N THR A 85 9.17 -13.40 -7.85
CA THR A 85 9.63 -12.90 -6.55
C THR A 85 10.79 -11.92 -6.69
N SER A 86 11.62 -12.08 -7.71
CA SER A 86 12.80 -11.24 -7.93
C SER A 86 12.40 -9.86 -8.46
N LYS A 87 11.50 -9.82 -9.45
CA LYS A 87 10.98 -8.60 -10.05
C LYS A 87 10.10 -7.81 -9.08
N TYR A 88 9.24 -8.50 -8.33
CA TYR A 88 8.26 -7.89 -7.43
C TYR A 88 8.75 -7.73 -5.99
N THR A 89 10.06 -7.52 -5.81
CA THR A 89 10.66 -7.36 -4.48
C THR A 89 10.17 -6.09 -3.78
N GLY A 90 10.04 -4.99 -4.52
CA GLY A 90 9.53 -3.72 -3.98
C GLY A 90 8.17 -3.34 -4.54
N LEU A 91 7.45 -2.53 -3.76
CA LEU A 91 6.13 -2.04 -4.12
C LEU A 91 6.18 -1.07 -5.32
N MET A 92 7.30 -0.33 -5.47
CA MET A 92 7.45 0.65 -6.55
C MET A 92 7.55 -0.06 -7.90
N GLU A 93 8.25 -1.19 -7.97
CA GLU A 93 8.38 -2.01 -9.17
C GLU A 93 7.01 -2.50 -9.65
N ILE A 94 6.14 -2.91 -8.72
CA ILE A 94 4.76 -3.31 -9.03
C ILE A 94 3.94 -2.14 -9.58
N VAL A 95 3.98 -0.99 -8.91
CA VAL A 95 3.20 0.20 -9.28
C VAL A 95 3.65 0.76 -10.63
N MET A 96 4.96 0.80 -10.86
CA MET A 96 5.53 1.30 -12.12
C MET A 96 5.15 0.40 -13.29
N GLU A 97 5.24 -0.92 -13.15
CA GLU A 97 4.82 -1.83 -14.21
C GLU A 97 3.33 -1.66 -14.55
N GLU A 98 2.44 -1.69 -13.55
CA GLU A 98 1.01 -1.51 -13.84
C GLU A 98 0.67 -0.12 -14.39
N MET A 99 1.49 0.89 -14.07
CA MET A 99 1.35 2.23 -14.64
C MET A 99 1.79 2.26 -16.11
N GLU A 100 2.89 1.60 -16.46
CA GLU A 100 3.38 1.46 -17.84
C GLU A 100 2.40 0.63 -18.71
N GLU A 101 1.81 -0.43 -18.15
CA GLU A 101 0.77 -1.23 -18.82
C GLU A 101 -0.60 -0.54 -18.89
N GLY A 102 -0.78 0.59 -18.19
CA GLY A 102 -2.07 1.28 -18.08
C GLY A 102 -3.13 0.50 -17.29
N THR A 103 -2.72 -0.49 -16.49
CA THR A 103 -3.60 -1.37 -15.70
C THR A 103 -3.77 -0.91 -14.26
N SER A 104 -2.96 0.03 -13.78
CA SER A 104 -2.94 0.51 -12.38
C SER A 104 -4.28 1.01 -11.84
N LYS A 105 -5.17 1.52 -12.71
CA LYS A 105 -6.50 2.03 -12.33
C LYS A 105 -7.61 0.98 -12.38
N LYS A 106 -7.35 -0.23 -12.88
CA LYS A 106 -8.35 -1.31 -12.91
C LYS A 106 -8.77 -1.66 -11.49
N THR A 107 -10.03 -2.04 -11.30
CA THR A 107 -10.60 -2.34 -9.96
C THR A 107 -9.86 -3.46 -9.23
N ASN A 108 -9.26 -4.39 -9.97
CA ASN A 108 -8.49 -5.53 -9.48
C ASN A 108 -6.97 -5.37 -9.66
N SER A 109 -6.45 -4.13 -9.76
CA SER A 109 -5.01 -3.89 -9.86
C SER A 109 -4.28 -4.13 -8.54
N CYS A 110 -3.00 -4.48 -8.63
CA CYS A 110 -2.12 -4.62 -7.48
C CYS A 110 -1.78 -3.26 -6.88
N THR A 111 -1.70 -2.20 -7.69
CA THR A 111 -1.56 -0.81 -7.23
C THR A 111 -2.69 -0.43 -6.28
N ARG A 112 -3.94 -0.75 -6.63
CA ARG A 112 -5.09 -0.50 -5.74
C ARG A 112 -5.02 -1.36 -4.49
N ALA A 113 -4.61 -2.62 -4.60
CA ALA A 113 -4.43 -3.49 -3.43
C ALA A 113 -3.39 -2.93 -2.46
N ILE A 114 -2.24 -2.47 -2.96
CA ILE A 114 -1.19 -1.83 -2.16
C ILE A 114 -1.75 -0.60 -1.42
N ILE A 115 -2.48 0.26 -2.13
CA ILE A 115 -3.11 1.45 -1.51
C ILE A 115 -4.09 1.05 -0.41
N TRP A 116 -4.96 0.05 -0.65
CA TRP A 116 -5.91 -0.41 0.35
C TRP A 116 -5.22 -1.01 1.57
N LEU A 117 -4.20 -1.85 1.38
CA LEU A 117 -3.43 -2.43 2.48
C LEU A 117 -2.74 -1.34 3.32
N ALA A 118 -2.13 -0.34 2.68
CA ALA A 118 -1.51 0.78 3.38
C ALA A 118 -2.54 1.56 4.22
N ARG A 119 -3.73 1.84 3.67
CA ARG A 119 -4.82 2.49 4.41
C ARG A 119 -5.34 1.64 5.57
N SER A 120 -5.43 0.32 5.40
CA SER A 120 -5.83 -0.60 6.45
C SER A 120 -4.80 -0.66 7.59
N VAL A 121 -3.51 -0.65 7.27
CA VAL A 121 -2.43 -0.57 8.27
C VAL A 121 -2.50 0.76 9.01
N ASN A 122 -2.63 1.88 8.31
CA ASN A 122 -2.75 3.19 8.95
C ASN A 122 -3.99 3.28 9.86
N PHE A 123 -5.14 2.80 9.38
CA PHE A 123 -6.36 2.69 10.19
C PHE A 123 -6.13 1.83 11.45
N SER A 124 -5.37 0.73 11.33
CA SER A 124 -5.09 -0.13 12.48
C SER A 124 -4.22 0.53 13.55
N ILE A 125 -3.34 1.46 13.18
CA ILE A 125 -2.59 2.27 14.14
C ILE A 125 -3.58 3.09 14.97
N CYS A 126 -4.47 3.84 14.33
CA CYS A 126 -5.49 4.62 15.03
C CYS A 126 -6.52 3.79 15.81
N LEU A 127 -6.73 2.53 15.44
CA LEU A 127 -7.65 1.62 16.13
C LEU A 127 -7.03 1.03 17.41
N LEU A 128 -5.71 0.86 17.43
CA LEU A 128 -4.97 0.16 18.49
C LEU A 128 -4.24 1.11 19.46
N GLU A 129 -4.10 2.39 19.10
CA GLU A 129 -3.72 3.49 20.01
C GLU A 129 -4.89 3.91 20.93
#